data_AF-D3A8V0-F1
#
_entry.id   AF-D3A8V0-F1
#
_cell.length_a   1.000
_cell.length_b   1.000
_cell.length_c   1.000
_cell.angle_alpha   90.00
_cell.angle_beta   90.00
_cell.angle_gamma   90.00
#
_symmetry.space_group_name_H-M   'P 1'
#
loop_
_entity.id
_entity.type
_entity.pdbx_description
1 polymer ?
#
loop_
_entity_poly.entity_id
_entity_poly.type
_entity_poly.pdbx_seq_one_letter_code
_entity_poly.pdbx_strand_id
1 'polypeptide(L)' 'MSPKELTYIEDALSHEKFLKTQCQEAVTNLQDPELKSFAEQISQKHQQIFDNFYHLV' A
#
# COMPACT_ATOMS: atom_id res chain seq x y z
N MET A 1 -21.29 -7.24 5.12
CA MET A 1 -20.31 -8.32 4.89
C MET A 1 -20.44 -9.38 5.97
N SER A 2 -20.10 -10.62 5.64
CA SER A 2 -19.91 -11.67 6.64
C SER A 2 -18.63 -11.42 7.46
N PRO A 3 -18.53 -11.98 8.68
CA PRO A 3 -17.32 -11.84 9.50
C PRO A 3 -16.04 -12.29 8.78
N LYS A 4 -16.15 -13.35 7.95
CA LYS A 4 -15.02 -13.89 7.19
C LYS A 4 -14.56 -12.94 6.08
N GLU A 5 -15.50 -12.27 5.40
CA GLU A 5 -15.17 -11.24 4.40
C GLU A 5 -14.51 -10.01 5.03
N LEU A 6 -14.95 -9.60 6.23
CA LEU A 6 -14.31 -8.52 6.97
C LEU A 6 -12.86 -8.86 7.34
N THR A 7 -12.60 -10.08 7.83
CA THR A 7 -11.22 -10.52 8.13
C THR A 7 -10.32 -10.48 6.90
N TYR A 8 -10.82 -10.89 5.72
CA TYR A 8 -10.03 -10.78 4.49
C TYR A 8 -9.71 -9.35 4.09
N ILE A 9 -10.61 -8.40 4.36
CA ILE A 9 -10.36 -6.99 4.10
C ILE A 9 -9.37 -6.41 5.11
N GLU A 10 -9.47 -6.78 6.39
CA GLU A 10 -8.48 -6.40 7.41
C GLU A 10 -7.07 -6.90 7.07
N ASP A 11 -6.96 -8.14 6.60
CA ASP A 11 -5.70 -8.71 6.12
C ASP A 11 -5.17 -7.91 4.92
N ALA A 12 -6.01 -7.64 3.91
CA ALA A 12 -5.63 -6.86 2.73
C ALA A 12 -5.15 -5.45 3.10
N LEU A 13 -5.89 -4.75 3.99
CA LEU A 13 -5.52 -3.42 4.48
C LEU A 13 -4.16 -3.44 5.21
N SER A 14 -3.90 -4.48 6.00
CA SER A 14 -2.62 -4.67 6.70
C SER A 14 -1.46 -4.89 5.72
N HIS A 15 -1.67 -5.68 4.67
CA HIS A 15 -0.69 -5.89 3.60
C HIS A 15 -0.39 -4.61 2.83
N GLU A 16 -1.41 -3.85 2.42
CA GLU A 16 -1.21 -2.58 1.72
C GLU A 16 -0.45 -1.55 2.57
N LYS A 17 -0.74 -1.49 3.87
CA LYS A 17 0.01 -0.63 4.81
C LYS A 17 1.49 -1.03 4.91
N PHE A 18 1.78 -2.33 4.97
CA PHE A 18 3.15 -2.84 4.97
C PHE A 18 3.87 -2.46 3.67
N LEU A 19 3.27 -2.75 2.51
CA LEU A 19 3.87 -2.45 1.20
C LEU A 19 4.14 -0.96 1.01
N LYS A 20 3.19 -0.09 1.40
CA LYS A 20 3.38 1.36 1.35
C LYS A 20 4.58 1.80 2.21
N THR A 21 4.73 1.22 3.40
CA THR A 21 5.88 1.50 4.29
C THR A 21 7.19 1.11 3.61
N GLN A 22 7.27 -0.08 3.00
CA GLN A 22 8.46 -0.52 2.27
C GLN A 22 8.78 0.40 1.09
N CYS A 23 7.77 0.88 0.36
CA CYS A 23 7.99 1.85 -0.72
C CYS A 23 8.53 3.19 -0.18
N GLN A 24 8.00 3.68 0.95
CA GLN A 24 8.47 4.92 1.57
C GLN A 24 9.93 4.81 2.03
N GLU A 25 10.30 3.66 2.62
CA GLU A 25 11.70 3.36 2.97
C GLU A 25 12.58 3.29 1.73
N ALA A 26 12.13 2.64 0.66
CA ALA A 26 12.87 2.57 -0.60
C ALA A 26 13.11 3.97 -1.18
N VAL A 27 12.07 4.82 -1.27
CA VAL A 27 12.20 6.21 -1.73
C VAL A 27 13.23 6.99 -0.90
N THR A 28 13.27 6.77 0.41
CA THR A 28 14.21 7.46 1.30
C THR A 28 15.65 7.01 1.07
N ASN A 29 15.88 5.72 0.82
CA ASN A 29 17.21 5.12 0.73
C ASN A 29 17.80 5.07 -0.69
N LEU A 30 16.97 5.13 -1.73
CA LEU A 30 17.40 5.14 -3.13
C LEU A 30 18.14 6.45 -3.46
N GLN A 31 19.19 6.36 -4.27
CA GLN A 31 19.94 7.53 -4.75
C GLN A 31 19.56 7.89 -6.18
N ASP A 32 19.25 6.88 -6.98
CA ASP A 32 18.84 7.05 -8.36
C ASP A 32 17.45 7.75 -8.44
N PRO A 33 17.35 8.87 -9.20
CA PRO A 33 16.12 9.65 -9.26
C PRO A 33 14.98 8.93 -10.00
N GLU A 34 15.28 8.09 -11.00
CA GLU A 34 14.26 7.34 -11.73
C GLU A 34 13.68 6.24 -10.84
N LEU A 35 14.54 5.51 -10.12
CA LEU A 35 14.10 4.50 -9.16
C LEU A 35 13.30 5.10 -8.00
N LYS A 36 13.68 6.30 -7.52
CA LYS A 36 12.90 7.05 -6.52
C LYS A 36 11.50 7.37 -7.03
N SER A 37 11.40 7.98 -8.22
CA SER A 37 10.11 8.32 -8.80
C SER A 37 9.24 7.08 -9.03
N PHE A 38 9.84 5.97 -9.46
CA PHE A 38 9.13 4.71 -9.62
C PHE A 38 8.59 4.17 -8.28
N ALA A 39 9.41 4.17 -7.22
CA ALA A 39 8.98 3.74 -5.90
C ALA A 39 7.87 4.64 -5.31
N GLU A 40 7.91 5.95 -5.57
CA GLU A 40 6.83 6.89 -5.22
C GLU A 40 5.53 6.55 -5.96
N GLN A 41 5.60 6.27 -7.26
CA GLN A 41 4.42 5.88 -8.06
C GLN A 41 3.80 4.57 -7.55
N ILE A 42 4.63 3.59 -7.17
CA ILE A 42 4.15 2.34 -6.56
C ILE A 42 3.48 2.61 -5.21
N SER A 43 4.08 3.46 -4.37
CA SER A 43 3.48 3.87 -3.09
C SER A 43 2.09 4.50 -3.27
N GLN A 44 1.92 5.37 -4.27
CA GLN A 44 0.62 5.96 -4.61
C GLN A 44 -0.40 4.92 -5.07
N LYS A 45 0.04 3.91 -5.84
CA LYS A 45 -0.84 2.81 -6.25
C LYS A 45 -1.32 1.98 -5.07
N HIS A 46 -0.42 1.66 -4.12
CA HIS A 46 -0.79 0.98 -2.87
C HIS A 46 -1.76 1.82 -2.03
N GLN A 47 -1.59 3.14 -1.99
CA GLN A 47 -2.54 4.03 -1.33
C GLN A 47 -3.95 3.93 -1.95
N GLN A 48 -4.05 3.96 -3.28
CA GLN A 48 -5.35 3.82 -3.97
C GLN A 48 -6.01 2.46 -3.69
N ILE A 49 -5.22 1.38 -3.67
CA ILE A 49 -5.73 0.04 -3.36
C ILE A 49 -6.21 -0.03 -1.89
N PHE A 50 -5.43 0.52 -0.96
CA PHE A 50 -5.83 0.63 0.45
C PHE A 50 -7.16 1.39 0.58
N ASP A 51 -7.30 2.55 -0.06
CA ASP A 51 -8.52 3.35 0.01
C ASP A 51 -9.72 2.58 -0.56
N ASN A 52 -9.53 1.83 -1.65
CA ASN A 52 -10.57 0.96 -2.21
C ASN A 52 -11.01 -0.11 -1.21
N PHE A 53 -10.09 -0.77 -0.52
CA PHE A 53 -10.44 -1.74 0.52
C PHE A 53 -11.07 -1.07 1.74
N TYR A 54 -10.62 0.12 2.12
CA TYR A 54 -11.12 0.83 3.29
C TYR A 54 -12.57 1.30 3.09
N HIS A 55 -12.96 1.66 1.87
CA HIS A 55 -14.34 1.98 1.52
C HIS A 55 -15.31 0.79 1.58
N LEU A 56 -14.78 -0.45 1.69
CA LEU A 56 -15.60 -1.65 1.80
C LEU A 56 -15.94 -2.02 3.26
N VAL A 57 -15.29 -1.38 4.23
CA VAL A 57 -15.48 -1.61 5.67
C VAL A 57 -16.56 -0.71 6.25
#